data_AF-A0A7G2SCG0-F1
#
_entry.id   AF-A0A7G2SCG0-F1
#
_cell.length_a   1.000
_cell.length_b   1.000
_cell.length_c   1.000
_cell.angle_alpha   90.00
_cell.angle_beta   90.00
_cell.angle_gamma   90.00
#
_symmetry.space_group_name_H-M   'P 1'
#
loop_
_entity.id
_entity.type
_entity.pdbx_description
1 polymer ?
#
loop_
_entity_poly.entity_id
_entity_poly.type
_entity_poly.pdbx_seq_one_letter_code
_entity_poly.pdbx_strand_id
1 'polypeptide(L)'
;MKHALIALSIFTLTLVGCDKHSQDAKDRQQPSQDQKVEQIVAQPAPASSVQFKPSNPEIDYKAQFEKSDQKISRFMDQLDDPKTVQQDRIRILCKDWPEVYKSEYMPALLHLKPQEFTQPKLLEELKTATDYYKNSAGITCT
;
A
#
# COMPACT_ATOMS: atom_id res chain seq x y z
N MET A 1 11.56 -48.83 18.28
CA MET A 1 12.55 -49.01 17.17
C MET A 1 12.52 -47.72 16.38
N LYS A 2 13.52 -46.84 16.50
CA LYS A 2 14.79 -46.87 15.76
C LYS A 2 14.56 -47.00 14.24
N HIS A 3 14.46 -45.86 13.54
CA HIS A 3 15.21 -45.58 12.32
C HIS A 3 15.35 -44.07 12.17
N ALA A 4 16.51 -43.54 12.59
CA ALA A 4 16.95 -42.22 12.19
C ALA A 4 17.88 -42.40 10.99
N LEU A 5 17.69 -41.60 9.94
CA LEU A 5 18.69 -41.40 8.88
C LEU A 5 18.80 -39.91 8.61
N ILE A 6 20.03 -39.45 8.50
CA ILE A 6 20.40 -38.03 8.41
C ILE A 6 20.75 -37.74 6.95
N ALA A 7 20.16 -36.70 6.38
CA ALA A 7 20.54 -36.13 5.09
C ALA A 7 20.88 -34.65 5.28
N LEU A 8 22.13 -34.37 5.69
CA LEU A 8 22.67 -33.01 5.79
C LEU A 8 22.98 -32.48 4.38
N SER A 9 21.97 -31.93 3.70
CA SER A 9 22.13 -31.23 2.44
C SER A 9 22.80 -29.87 2.67
N ILE A 10 24.13 -29.87 2.73
CA ILE A 10 24.96 -28.66 2.84
C ILE A 10 24.88 -27.89 1.51
N PHE A 11 24.04 -26.85 1.46
CA PHE A 11 23.98 -25.95 0.31
C PHE A 11 25.15 -24.96 0.39
N THR A 12 26.19 -25.19 -0.40
CA THR A 12 27.40 -24.36 -0.44
C THR A 12 27.12 -22.97 -1.01
N LEU A 13 27.53 -21.91 -0.32
CA LEU A 13 27.48 -20.55 -0.87
C LEU A 13 28.46 -20.40 -2.04
N THR A 14 27.96 -20.04 -3.21
CA THR A 14 28.76 -19.49 -4.32
C THR A 14 28.59 -17.98 -4.37
N LEU A 15 29.45 -17.26 -3.63
CA LEU A 15 29.55 -15.79 -3.74
C LEU A 15 30.21 -15.43 -5.09
N VAL A 16 29.39 -15.18 -6.11
CA VAL A 16 29.85 -14.59 -7.38
C VAL A 16 29.69 -13.07 -7.29
N GLY A 17 30.76 -12.39 -6.87
CA GLY A 17 30.89 -10.95 -7.03
C GLY A 17 31.42 -10.61 -8.43
N CYS A 18 30.82 -9.63 -9.10
CA CYS A 18 31.31 -9.05 -10.35
C CYS A 18 31.48 -7.54 -10.19
N ASP A 19 32.72 -7.08 -10.23
CA ASP A 19 33.06 -5.66 -10.09
C ASP A 19 32.90 -4.89 -11.42
N LYS A 20 32.11 -3.82 -11.38
CA LYS A 20 32.54 -2.46 -11.73
C LYS A 20 33.11 -2.18 -13.15
N HIS A 21 32.22 -1.76 -14.04
CA HIS A 21 32.47 -0.68 -15.01
C HIS A 21 31.18 0.17 -15.10
N SER A 22 31.13 1.42 -14.66
CA SER A 22 31.85 2.63 -15.08
C SER A 22 31.37 3.19 -16.42
N GLN A 23 30.41 4.12 -16.29
CA GLN A 23 30.13 5.29 -17.13
C GLN A 23 30.20 5.16 -18.67
N ASP A 24 29.07 5.45 -19.31
CA ASP A 24 29.07 6.31 -20.50
C ASP A 24 27.91 7.31 -20.41
N ALA A 25 28.09 8.53 -20.93
CA ALA A 25 27.16 9.64 -20.66
C ALA A 25 26.98 10.59 -21.88
N LYS A 26 26.02 10.25 -22.73
CA LYS A 26 25.41 11.09 -23.79
C LYS A 26 24.04 10.50 -24.17
N ASP A 27 23.09 11.23 -24.73
CA ASP A 27 23.13 12.63 -25.22
C ASP A 27 21.94 13.46 -24.68
N ARG A 28 21.79 14.69 -25.14
CA ARG A 28 20.98 15.76 -24.53
C ARG A 28 20.07 16.38 -25.58
N GLN A 29 18.75 16.25 -25.45
CA GLN A 29 17.83 17.13 -26.19
C GLN A 29 16.58 17.50 -25.38
N GLN A 30 16.55 18.76 -24.98
CA GLN A 30 15.37 19.45 -24.42
C GLN A 30 15.05 20.61 -25.37
N PRO A 31 13.84 20.69 -25.95
CA PRO A 31 13.38 21.89 -26.64
C PRO A 31 13.04 22.99 -25.62
N SER A 32 13.54 24.21 -25.85
CA SER A 32 13.12 25.41 -25.11
C SER A 32 12.07 26.21 -25.88
N GLN A 33 11.55 27.21 -25.16
CA GLN A 33 10.53 28.23 -25.48
C GLN A 33 10.73 29.05 -26.77
N ASP A 34 9.85 30.06 -26.92
CA ASP A 34 9.86 31.20 -27.85
C ASP A 34 9.19 30.96 -29.24
N GLN A 35 8.33 31.86 -29.78
CA GLN A 35 7.85 33.16 -29.28
C GLN A 35 6.56 33.66 -30.00
N LYS A 36 6.06 34.86 -29.61
CA LYS A 36 5.14 35.81 -30.32
C LYS A 36 3.61 35.65 -30.09
N VAL A 37 2.77 36.59 -29.59
CA VAL A 37 2.68 38.09 -29.46
C VAL A 37 2.05 38.81 -30.68
N GLU A 38 0.89 39.51 -30.65
CA GLU A 38 -0.09 39.88 -29.58
C GLU A 38 -1.54 39.96 -30.20
N GLN A 39 -2.58 40.77 -29.86
CA GLN A 39 -2.78 42.01 -29.07
C GLN A 39 -4.25 42.22 -28.57
N ILE A 40 -4.39 42.95 -27.45
CA ILE A 40 -5.50 43.75 -26.83
C ILE A 40 -6.86 44.01 -27.57
N VAL A 41 -7.98 43.95 -26.82
CA VAL A 41 -9.06 45.00 -26.66
C VAL A 41 -9.91 44.67 -25.40
N ALA A 42 -10.58 45.65 -24.76
CA ALA A 42 -11.06 45.52 -23.37
C ALA A 42 -12.48 46.06 -23.05
N GLN A 43 -13.11 45.44 -22.03
CA GLN A 43 -14.28 45.86 -21.23
C GLN A 43 -15.67 45.93 -21.93
N PRO A 44 -16.81 45.89 -21.19
CA PRO A 44 -16.97 45.76 -19.72
C PRO A 44 -17.75 44.49 -19.25
N ALA A 45 -17.84 44.33 -17.93
CA ALA A 45 -18.74 43.41 -17.20
C ALA A 45 -20.13 44.11 -16.94
N PRO A 46 -21.19 43.46 -16.38
CA PRO A 46 -21.18 42.18 -15.65
C PRO A 46 -22.35 41.18 -15.88
N ALA A 47 -22.07 39.92 -15.59
CA ALA A 47 -23.06 38.93 -15.13
C ALA A 47 -22.35 37.96 -14.16
N SER A 48 -22.95 37.65 -13.01
CA SER A 48 -22.27 36.92 -11.93
C SER A 48 -22.09 35.43 -12.23
N SER A 49 -20.84 34.99 -12.46
CA SER A 49 -20.47 33.58 -12.30
C SER A 49 -20.26 33.26 -10.82
N VAL A 50 -21.03 32.29 -10.31
CA VAL A 50 -20.98 31.86 -8.90
C VAL A 50 -19.61 31.25 -8.59
N GLN A 51 -19.03 31.58 -7.43
CA GLN A 51 -17.79 30.94 -6.98
C GLN A 51 -18.02 29.44 -6.78
N PHE A 52 -17.24 28.60 -7.46
CA PHE A 52 -17.18 27.17 -7.17
C PHE A 52 -16.41 26.98 -5.86
N LYS A 53 -17.14 26.89 -4.74
CA LYS A 53 -16.60 26.48 -3.44
C LYS A 53 -16.44 24.95 -3.44
N PRO A 54 -15.22 24.38 -3.42
CA PRO A 54 -15.06 22.93 -3.25
C PRO A 54 -15.62 22.51 -1.89
N SER A 55 -16.74 21.79 -1.90
CA SER A 55 -17.51 21.44 -0.70
C SER A 55 -17.20 20.04 -0.18
N ASN A 56 -15.93 19.65 -0.20
CA ASN A 56 -15.37 18.49 0.49
C ASN A 56 -13.87 18.75 0.71
N PRO A 57 -13.26 18.43 1.86
CA PRO A 57 -11.81 18.24 1.89
C PRO A 57 -11.44 17.14 0.89
N GLU A 58 -10.51 17.44 -0.01
CA GLU A 58 -9.97 16.44 -0.93
C GLU A 58 -9.22 15.37 -0.12
N ILE A 59 -9.53 14.10 -0.37
CA ILE A 59 -8.95 12.99 0.38
C ILE A 59 -7.53 12.76 -0.14
N ASP A 60 -6.52 13.03 0.69
CA ASP A 60 -5.15 12.59 0.44
C ASP A 60 -5.07 11.07 0.58
N TYR A 61 -5.38 10.37 -0.52
CA TYR A 61 -5.32 8.92 -0.59
C TYR A 61 -3.90 8.37 -0.37
N LYS A 62 -2.84 9.15 -0.64
CA LYS A 62 -1.47 8.73 -0.35
C LYS A 62 -1.23 8.69 1.16
N ALA A 63 -1.57 9.76 1.88
CA ALA A 63 -1.49 9.79 3.33
C ALA A 63 -2.46 8.79 3.99
N GLN A 64 -3.63 8.56 3.41
CA GLN A 64 -4.58 7.53 3.88
C GLN A 64 -3.97 6.12 3.73
N PHE A 65 -3.40 5.81 2.56
CA PHE A 65 -2.69 4.55 2.32
C PHE A 65 -1.57 4.35 3.35
N GLU A 66 -0.60 5.27 3.42
CA GLU A 66 0.58 5.17 4.31
C GLU A 66 0.19 5.07 5.80
N LYS A 67 -0.86 5.78 6.24
CA LYS A 67 -1.37 5.70 7.62
C LYS A 67 -2.07 4.37 7.91
N SER A 68 -2.78 3.81 6.93
CA SER A 68 -3.50 2.54 7.07
C SER A 68 -2.58 1.32 6.99
N ASP A 69 -1.58 1.37 6.12
CA ASP A 69 -0.49 0.39 6.03
C ASP A 69 0.23 0.27 7.37
N GLN A 70 0.69 1.38 7.95
CA GLN A 70 1.31 1.41 9.28
C GLN A 70 0.41 0.91 10.43
N LYS A 71 -0.92 0.98 10.30
CA LYS A 71 -1.85 0.35 11.26
C LYS A 71 -1.83 -1.17 11.08
N ILE A 72 -1.88 -1.64 9.84
CA ILE A 72 -1.86 -3.07 9.49
C ILE A 72 -0.53 -3.71 9.90
N SER A 73 0.63 -3.05 9.68
CA SER A 73 1.93 -3.56 10.15
C SER A 73 1.92 -3.78 11.67
N ARG A 74 1.43 -2.79 12.45
CA ARG A 74 1.32 -2.92 13.91
C ARG A 74 0.35 -4.01 14.36
N PHE A 75 -0.72 -4.26 13.61
CA PHE A 75 -1.60 -5.41 13.88
C PHE A 75 -0.85 -6.73 13.67
N MET A 76 0.00 -6.84 12.65
CA MET A 76 0.83 -8.02 12.40
C MET A 76 1.93 -8.17 13.48
N ASP A 77 2.62 -7.10 13.86
CA ASP A 77 3.59 -7.08 14.97
C ASP A 77 2.97 -7.66 16.27
N GLN A 78 1.73 -7.23 16.58
CA GLN A 78 0.99 -7.72 17.75
C GLN A 78 0.54 -9.18 17.58
N LEU A 79 0.21 -9.65 16.38
CA LEU A 79 -0.16 -11.04 16.14
C LEU A 79 1.03 -11.99 16.14
N ASP A 80 2.23 -11.50 15.82
CA ASP A 80 3.47 -12.29 15.85
C ASP A 80 4.11 -12.33 17.26
N ASP A 81 3.92 -11.33 18.13
CA ASP A 81 4.41 -11.40 19.52
C ASP A 81 3.65 -12.46 20.35
N PRO A 82 4.32 -13.55 20.83
CA PRO A 82 3.68 -14.57 21.64
C PRO A 82 3.17 -14.07 23.01
N LYS A 83 3.50 -12.84 23.42
CA LYS A 83 2.98 -12.21 24.65
C LYS A 83 1.62 -11.56 24.46
N THR A 84 1.19 -11.29 23.23
CA THR A 84 -0.12 -10.64 22.96
C THR A 84 -1.25 -11.57 23.38
N VAL A 85 -2.07 -11.09 24.33
CA VAL A 85 -3.14 -11.87 24.96
C VAL A 85 -4.27 -12.17 23.98
N GLN A 86 -4.96 -13.29 24.20
CA GLN A 86 -5.98 -13.80 23.28
C GLN A 86 -7.11 -12.79 22.99
N GLN A 87 -7.46 -11.92 23.94
CA GLN A 87 -8.46 -10.88 23.74
C GLN A 87 -8.02 -9.81 22.73
N ASP A 88 -6.75 -9.40 22.73
CA ASP A 88 -6.20 -8.50 21.72
C ASP A 88 -6.16 -9.19 20.35
N ARG A 89 -5.74 -10.46 20.29
CA ARG A 89 -5.73 -11.27 19.06
C ARG A 89 -7.12 -11.37 18.43
N ILE A 90 -8.15 -11.64 19.23
CA ILE A 90 -9.56 -11.65 18.80
C ILE A 90 -9.98 -10.26 18.28
N ARG A 91 -9.72 -9.18 19.03
CA ARG A 91 -10.11 -7.82 18.62
C ARG A 91 -9.47 -7.42 17.29
N ILE A 92 -8.17 -7.69 17.11
CA ILE A 92 -7.44 -7.40 15.88
C ILE A 92 -8.02 -8.18 14.69
N LEU A 93 -8.17 -9.50 14.82
CA LEU A 93 -8.55 -10.38 13.71
C LEU A 93 -10.03 -10.31 13.32
N CYS A 94 -10.91 -10.08 14.29
CA CYS A 94 -12.35 -10.05 14.08
C CYS A 94 -12.90 -8.64 13.83
N LYS A 95 -12.17 -7.59 14.22
CA LYS A 95 -12.61 -6.20 14.07
C LYS A 95 -11.53 -5.29 13.49
N ASP A 96 -10.48 -4.96 14.25
CA ASP A 96 -9.69 -3.76 14.00
C ASP A 96 -8.95 -3.81 12.65
N TRP A 97 -8.37 -4.96 12.27
CA TRP A 97 -7.71 -5.13 10.97
C TRP A 97 -8.73 -5.19 9.82
N PRO A 98 -9.80 -6.02 9.84
CA PRO A 98 -10.86 -5.96 8.84
C PRO A 98 -11.51 -4.58 8.65
N GLU A 99 -11.65 -3.78 9.71
CA GLU A 99 -12.24 -2.44 9.67
C GLU A 99 -11.30 -1.44 8.98
N VAL A 100 -10.05 -1.32 9.42
CA VAL A 100 -9.03 -0.45 8.81
C VAL A 100 -8.76 -0.83 7.36
N TYR A 101 -8.68 -2.13 7.05
CA TYR A 101 -8.39 -2.59 5.69
C TYR A 101 -9.52 -2.19 4.73
N LYS A 102 -10.80 -2.37 5.12
CA LYS A 102 -11.95 -2.08 4.25
C LYS A 102 -12.28 -0.59 4.14
N SER A 103 -12.00 0.21 5.18
CA SER A 103 -12.39 1.62 5.25
C SER A 103 -11.25 2.61 4.91
N GLU A 104 -9.99 2.23 5.08
CA GLU A 104 -8.84 3.10 4.82
C GLU A 104 -7.92 2.55 3.72
N TYR A 105 -7.41 1.33 3.88
CA TYR A 105 -6.36 0.78 2.99
C TYR A 105 -6.88 0.46 1.58
N MET A 106 -7.95 -0.34 1.48
CA MET A 106 -8.52 -0.79 0.21
C MET A 106 -9.05 0.38 -0.64
N PRO A 107 -9.80 1.38 -0.12
CA PRO A 107 -10.23 2.53 -0.92
C PRO A 107 -9.05 3.35 -1.44
N ALA A 108 -8.03 3.58 -0.60
CA ALA A 108 -6.85 4.34 -0.99
C ALA A 108 -6.02 3.63 -2.07
N LEU A 109 -5.77 2.33 -1.91
CA LEU A 109 -5.04 1.53 -2.89
C LEU A 109 -5.77 1.42 -4.23
N LEU A 110 -7.11 1.26 -4.21
CA LEU A 110 -7.93 1.26 -5.42
C LEU A 110 -7.95 2.63 -6.12
N HIS A 111 -7.88 3.74 -5.38
CA HIS A 111 -7.78 5.08 -5.97
C HIS A 111 -6.39 5.34 -6.58
N LEU A 112 -5.32 4.98 -5.87
CA LEU A 112 -3.94 5.20 -6.32
C LEU A 112 -3.54 4.29 -7.48
N LYS A 113 -4.02 3.04 -7.50
CA LYS A 113 -3.60 1.96 -8.42
C LYS A 113 -4.79 1.21 -9.05
N PRO A 114 -5.74 1.90 -9.73
CA PRO A 114 -7.01 1.32 -10.20
C PRO A 114 -6.89 0.27 -11.31
N GLN A 115 -5.71 0.11 -11.92
CA GLN A 115 -5.45 -0.92 -12.94
C GLN A 115 -4.73 -2.16 -12.40
N GLU A 116 -4.14 -2.06 -11.20
CA GLU A 116 -3.36 -3.15 -10.59
C GLU A 116 -4.22 -4.00 -9.63
N PHE A 117 -5.14 -3.36 -8.91
CA PHE A 117 -5.94 -3.99 -7.85
C PHE A 117 -7.45 -3.96 -8.13
N THR A 118 -8.17 -4.93 -7.57
CA THR A 118 -9.64 -4.95 -7.58
C THR A 118 -10.17 -5.31 -6.19
N GLN A 119 -11.33 -4.77 -5.83
CA GLN A 119 -11.96 -5.01 -4.52
C GLN A 119 -12.12 -6.51 -4.19
N PRO A 120 -12.53 -7.42 -5.11
CA PRO A 120 -12.60 -8.85 -4.80
C PRO A 120 -11.26 -9.46 -4.40
N LYS A 121 -10.17 -9.14 -5.10
CA LYS A 121 -8.81 -9.64 -4.79
C LYS A 121 -8.34 -9.16 -3.42
N LEU A 122 -8.46 -7.87 -3.15
CA LEU A 122 -8.05 -7.28 -1.87
C LEU A 122 -8.85 -7.87 -0.69
N LEU A 123 -10.12 -8.23 -0.89
CA LEU A 123 -10.92 -8.92 0.13
C LEU A 123 -10.53 -10.40 0.30
N GLU A 124 -10.11 -11.09 -0.76
CA GLU A 124 -9.58 -12.46 -0.71
C GLU A 124 -8.21 -12.51 -0.03
N GLU A 125 -7.34 -11.54 -0.29
CA GLU A 125 -6.05 -11.34 0.37
C GLU A 125 -6.24 -11.07 1.88
N LEU A 126 -7.11 -10.13 2.26
CA LEU A 126 -7.48 -9.87 3.66
C LEU A 126 -8.04 -11.13 4.34
N LYS A 127 -8.92 -11.88 3.66
CA LYS A 127 -9.46 -13.13 4.19
C LYS A 127 -8.34 -14.13 4.44
N THR A 128 -7.46 -14.35 3.47
CA THR A 128 -6.35 -15.31 3.56
C THR A 128 -5.37 -14.95 4.67
N ALA A 129 -4.97 -13.68 4.77
CA ALA A 129 -4.07 -13.19 5.81
C ALA A 129 -4.68 -13.32 7.21
N THR A 130 -5.93 -12.91 7.40
CA THR A 130 -6.59 -13.04 8.71
C THR A 130 -6.88 -14.49 9.07
N ASP A 131 -7.27 -15.34 8.11
CA ASP A 131 -7.55 -16.78 8.33
C ASP A 131 -6.31 -17.54 8.79
N TYR A 132 -5.11 -17.23 8.27
CA TYR A 132 -3.85 -17.78 8.75
C TYR A 132 -3.69 -17.60 10.28
N TYR A 133 -3.86 -16.36 10.76
CA TYR A 133 -3.75 -16.02 12.17
C TYR A 133 -4.92 -16.54 13.03
N LYS A 134 -6.15 -16.56 12.51
CA LYS A 134 -7.31 -17.18 13.19
C LYS A 134 -7.07 -18.66 13.43
N ASN A 135 -6.59 -19.38 12.40
CA ASN A 135 -6.33 -20.81 12.47
C ASN A 135 -5.16 -21.14 13.42
N SER A 136 -4.08 -20.35 13.42
CA SER A 136 -2.95 -20.59 14.32
C SER A 136 -3.26 -20.29 15.80
N ALA A 137 -4.15 -19.34 16.07
CA ALA A 137 -4.57 -18.97 17.42
C ALA A 137 -5.87 -19.66 17.92
N GLY A 138 -6.51 -20.51 17.10
CA GLY A 138 -7.77 -21.17 17.44
C GLY A 138 -8.96 -20.22 17.59
N ILE A 139 -8.99 -19.12 16.83
CA ILE A 139 -9.98 -18.05 16.94
C ILE A 139 -11.09 -18.20 15.89
N THR A 140 -12.34 -18.25 16.37
CA THR A 140 -13.55 -18.03 15.57
C THR A 140 -14.11 -16.64 15.88
N CYS A 141 -14.46 -15.88 14.85
CA CYS A 141 -15.20 -14.62 15.01
C CYS A 141 -16.71 -14.89 15.03
N THR A 142 -17.42 -14.18 15.90
CA THR A 142 -18.89 -14.28 16.12
C THR A 142 -19.59 -13.00 15.70
#